data_AF-A0A1I1JWZ5-F1
#
_entry.id   AF-A0A1I1JWZ5-F1
#
_cell.length_a   1.000
_cell.length_b   1.000
_cell.length_c   1.000
_cell.angle_alpha   90.00
_cell.angle_beta   90.00
_cell.angle_gamma   90.00
#
_symmetry.space_group_name_H-M   'P 1'
#
loop_
_entity.id
_entity.type
_entity.pdbx_description
1 polymer ?
#
loop_
_entity_poly.entity_id
_entity_poly.type
_entity_poly.pdbx_seq_one_letter_code
_entity_poly.pdbx_strand_id
1 'polypeptide(L)' 'MLGLTSQEMERLVQRDIHPVRIEGSDCLIRMHGRVVRCTPHDLHRLAAPSLRERMRGRINRHSRA' A
#
# COMPACT_ATOMS: atom_id res chain seq x y z
N MET A 1 9.45 -1.70 12.32
CA MET A 1 9.02 -2.05 10.94
C MET A 1 7.62 -1.50 10.73
N LEU A 2 7.30 -0.97 9.56
CA LEU A 2 6.03 -0.26 9.24
C LEU A 2 4.75 -1.13 9.30
N GLY A 3 4.84 -2.41 9.68
CA GLY A 3 3.69 -3.32 9.71
C GLY A 3 3.10 -3.66 8.34
N LEU A 4 3.75 -3.25 7.26
CA LEU A 4 3.31 -3.53 5.89
C LEU A 4 3.68 -4.95 5.48
N THR A 5 2.72 -5.66 4.91
CA THR A 5 2.96 -6.93 4.23
C THR A 5 3.77 -6.70 2.93
N SER A 6 4.44 -7.74 2.43
CA SER A 6 5.17 -7.67 1.16
C SER A 6 4.26 -7.20 0.00
N GLN A 7 3.01 -7.67 0.00
CA GLN A 7 2.03 -7.30 -1.03
C GLN A 7 1.59 -5.84 -0.93
N GLU A 8 1.45 -5.30 0.29
CA GLU A 8 1.19 -3.88 0.50
C GLU A 8 2.36 -3.03 0.01
N MET A 9 3.60 -3.46 0.31
CA MET A 9 4.80 -2.78 -0.17
C MET A 9 4.88 -2.75 -1.70
N GLU A 10 4.60 -3.88 -2.37
CA GLU A 10 4.57 -3.96 -3.83
C GLU A 10 3.54 -3.01 -4.45
N ARG A 11 2.34 -2.91 -3.87
CA ARG A 11 1.30 -1.97 -4.34
C ARG A 11 1.71 -0.52 -4.17
N LEU A 12 2.39 -0.17 -3.07
CA LEU A 12 2.90 1.18 -2.86
C LEU A 12 3.94 1.53 -3.94
N VAL A 13 4.88 0.62 -4.24
CA VAL A 13 5.87 0.82 -5.31
C VAL A 13 5.22 0.98 -6.68
N GLN A 14 4.21 0.16 -7.01
CA GLN A 14 3.46 0.28 -8.26
C GLN A 14 2.73 1.62 -8.42
N ARG A 15 2.46 2.31 -7.29
CA ARG A 15 1.83 3.62 -7.24
C ARG A 15 2.84 4.77 -7.11
N ASP A 16 4.14 4.49 -7.22
CA ASP A 16 5.22 5.47 -7.01
C ASP A 16 5.18 6.07 -5.58
N ILE A 17 4.81 5.24 -4.60
CA ILE A 17 4.78 5.59 -3.18
C ILE A 17 5.88 4.82 -2.46
N HIS A 18 6.79 5.56 -1.82
CA HIS A 18 7.95 4.99 -1.13
C HIS A 18 8.00 5.47 0.32
N PRO A 19 7.96 4.58 1.32
CA PRO A 19 8.19 4.97 2.70
C PRO A 19 9.63 5.47 2.88
N VAL A 20 9.79 6.64 3.50
CA VAL A 20 11.10 7.28 3.73
C VAL A 20 11.53 7.08 5.18
N ARG A 21 10.69 7.48 6.15
CA ARG A 21 11.02 7.43 7.58
C ARG A 21 9.76 7.40 8.45
N ILE A 22 9.86 6.84 9.65
CA ILE A 22 8.85 6.96 10.71
C ILE A 22 9.28 8.07 11.67
N GLU A 23 8.37 9.00 11.95
CA GLU A 23 8.55 10.07 12.94
C GLU A 23 7.44 9.97 14.00
N GLY A 24 7.73 9.25 15.08
CA GLY A 24 6.76 8.99 16.15
C GLY A 24 5.54 8.23 15.63
N SER A 25 4.38 8.90 15.63
CA SER A 25 3.11 8.34 15.13
C SER A 25 2.86 8.61 13.64
N ASP A 26 3.75 9.35 12.97
CA ASP A 26 3.64 9.67 11.55
C ASP A 26 4.65 8.91 10.70
N CYS A 27 4.32 8.76 9.43
CA CYS A 27 5.17 8.23 8.38
C CYS A 27 5.42 9.29 7.31
N LEU A 28 6.67 9.50 6.97
CA LEU A 28 7.09 10.26 5.81
C LEU A 28 7.14 9.32 4.61
N ILE A 29 6.39 9.64 3.57
CA ILE A 29 6.42 8.95 2.28
C ILE A 29 6.87 9.91 1.18
N ARG A 30 7.45 9.34 0.13
CA ARG A 30 7.69 10.03 -1.13
C ARG A 30 6.69 9.54 -2.15
N MET A 31 5.91 10.45 -2.72
CA MET A 31 4.88 10.19 -3.72
C MET A 31 5.03 11.20 -4.85
N HIS A 32 5.22 10.75 -6.09
CA HIS A 32 5.33 11.63 -7.27
C HIS A 32 6.37 12.74 -7.11
N GLY A 33 7.54 12.40 -6.54
CA GLY A 33 8.63 13.33 -6.27
C GLY A 33 8.40 14.30 -5.11
N ARG A 34 7.26 14.22 -4.40
CA ARG A 34 6.96 15.05 -3.22
C ARG A 34 7.04 14.23 -1.94
N VAL A 35 7.51 14.86 -0.86
CA VAL A 35 7.50 14.26 0.47
C VAL A 35 6.19 14.64 1.16
N VAL A 36 5.47 13.65 1.67
CA VAL A 36 4.16 13.80 2.31
C VAL A 36 4.21 13.12 3.68
N ARG A 37 3.63 13.77 4.70
CA ARG A 37 3.36 13.14 6.00
C ARG A 37 2.00 12.44 5.94
N CYS A 38 1.96 11.21 6.38
CA CYS A 38 0.73 10.45 6.53
C CYS A 38 0.78 9.59 7.80
N THR A 39 -0.38 9.21 8.32
CA THR A 39 -0.40 8.24 9.43
C THR A 39 -0.11 6.83 8.91
N PRO A 40 0.31 5.89 9.77
CA PRO A 40 0.37 4.47 9.41
C PRO A 40 -0.95 3.93 8.85
N HIS A 41 -2.08 4.41 9.38
CA HIS A 41 -3.41 4.02 8.89
C HIS A 41 -3.65 4.47 7.44
N ASP A 42 -3.25 5.70 7.10
CA ASP A 42 -3.33 6.20 5.73
C ASP A 42 -2.41 5.40 4.78
N LEU A 43 -1.25 4.98 5.27
CA LEU A 43 -0.33 4.15 4.50
C LEU A 43 -0.95 2.80 4.11
N HIS A 44 -1.65 2.14 5.04
CA HIS A 44 -2.40 0.91 4.75
C HIS A 44 -3.54 1.15 3.75
N ARG A 45 -4.23 2.30 3.83
CA ARG A 45 -5.26 2.67 2.85
C ARG A 45 -4.66 2.90 1.46
N LEU A 46 -3.51 3.55 1.38
CA LEU A 46 -2.75 3.73 0.14
C LEU A 46 -2.22 2.40 -0.42
N ALA A 47 -2.01 1.39 0.42
CA ALA A 47 -1.65 0.04 0.02
C ALA A 47 -2.85 -0.90 -0.21
N ALA A 48 -4.08 -0.40 -0.07
CA ALA A 48 -5.28 -1.20 -0.23
C ALA A 48 -5.45 -1.67 -1.69
N PRO A 49 -5.94 -2.92 -1.89
CA PRO A 49 -6.12 -3.48 -3.23
C PRO A 49 -7.17 -2.69 -4.01
N SER A 50 -6.90 -2.46 -5.29
CA SER A 50 -7.88 -1.88 -6.21
C SER A 50 -9.09 -2.79 -6.41
N LEU A 51 -10.21 -2.22 -6.89
CA LEU A 51 -11.39 -3.01 -7.26
C LEU A 51 -11.04 -4.11 -8.28
N ARG A 52 -10.17 -3.79 -9.25
CA ARG A 52 -9.68 -4.74 -10.25
C ARG A 52 -8.93 -5.91 -9.62
N GLU A 53 -8.01 -5.65 -8.68
CA GLU A 53 -7.30 -6.70 -7.94
C GLU A 53 -8.26 -7.56 -7.11
N ARG A 54 -9.24 -6.93 -6.44
CA ARG A 54 -10.28 -7.63 -5.67
C ARG A 54 -11.10 -8.56 -6.55
N MET A 55 -11.48 -8.09 -7.74
CA MET A 55 -12.23 -8.90 -8.71
C MET A 55 -11.40 -10.06 -9.26
N ARG A 56 -10.12 -9.83 -9.61
CA ARG A 56 -9.21 -10.89 -10.07
C ARG A 56 -9.00 -11.99 -9.02
N GLY A 57 -8.89 -11.61 -7.75
CA GLY A 57 -8.80 -12.56 -6.64
C GLY A 57 -10.06 -13.39 -6.42
N ARG A 58 -11.25 -12.85 -6.75
CA ARG A 58 -12.53 -13.59 -6.68
C ARG A 58 -12.67 -14.59 -7.83
N ILE A 59 -12.29 -14.21 -9.05
CA ILE A 59 -12.37 -15.11 -10.21
C ILE A 59 -11.47 -16.33 -10.01
N ASN A 60 -10.22 -16.14 -9.58
CA ASN A 60 -9.29 -17.25 -9.31
C ASN A 60 -9.72 -18.16 -8.15
N ARG A 61 -10.59 -17.70 -7.25
CA ARG A 61 -11.18 -18.55 -6.20
C ARG A 61 -12.39 -19.36 -6.69
N HIS A 62 -13.19 -18.81 -7.61
CA HIS A 62 -14.32 -19.53 -8.19
C HIS A 62 -13.93 -20.53 -9.28
N SER A 63 -12.76 -20.39 -9.91
CA SER A 63 -12.25 -21.34 -10.91
C SER A 63 -11.60 -22.61 -10.31
N ARG A 64 -11.67 -22.81 -8.99
CA ARG A 64 -11.21 -24.03 -8.30
C ARG A 64 -12.34 -24.85 -7.66
N ALA A 65 -13.59 -24.57 -8.03
CA ALA A 65 -14.76 -25.37 -7.64
C ALA A 65 -15.08 -26.39 -8.74
#